data_AF-A0A8H4JDQ1-F1
#
_entry.id   AF-A0A8H4JDQ1-F1
#
_cell.length_a   1.000
_cell.length_b   1.000
_cell.length_c   1.000
_cell.angle_alpha   90.00
_cell.angle_beta   90.00
_cell.angle_gamma   90.00
#
_symmetry.space_group_name_H-M   'P 1'
#
loop_
_entity.id
_entity.type
_entity.pdbx_description
1 polymer ?
#
loop_
_entity_poly.entity_id
_entity_poly.type
_entity_poly.pdbx_seq_one_letter_code
_entity_poly.pdbx_strand_id
1 'polypeptide(L)'
;MASQGPPTERRSFRVAIICALPREADAVNLLFDQFWDDEGDLYGRADGDTNTYITGRIGGHDVVLAVLPSMGTNSAAAATASLRSSYTGLKLAILVGICGGVPRIANFDAYLGDVVVSKAIIQYDYGRQYPSHFAVKNTIEDSLGRANKDIRSLLAVFETELMRERLQADASKHLKHLQEAAREASKKKRRQANYQYPGTKEDKLYPATYAHRHRKWCS
;
A
#
# COMPACT_ATOMS: atom_id res chain seq x y z
N MET A 1 20.06 21.77 1.39
CA MET A 1 19.44 21.44 0.09
C MET A 1 18.19 22.28 -0.02
N ALA A 2 18.04 23.09 -1.08
CA ALA A 2 16.87 23.95 -1.23
C ALA A 2 15.60 23.08 -1.24
N SER A 3 14.61 23.42 -0.40
CA SER A 3 13.28 22.83 -0.48
C SER A 3 12.74 23.12 -1.88
N GLN A 4 12.66 22.12 -2.74
CA GLN A 4 11.97 22.28 -4.02
C GLN A 4 10.53 22.71 -3.72
N GLY A 5 10.00 23.70 -4.42
CA GLY A 5 8.60 24.10 -4.25
C GLY A 5 7.62 22.97 -4.63
N PRO A 6 6.31 23.22 -4.46
CA PRO A 6 5.29 22.29 -4.96
C PRO A 6 5.45 22.11 -6.48
N PRO A 7 5.16 20.92 -7.02
CA PRO A 7 5.15 20.71 -8.47
C PRO A 7 4.13 21.64 -9.15
N THR A 8 4.39 22.06 -10.38
CA THR A 8 3.50 22.96 -11.14
C THR A 8 2.32 22.26 -11.81
N GLU A 9 2.42 20.95 -12.07
CA GLU A 9 1.40 20.19 -12.79
C GLU A 9 1.31 18.73 -12.34
N ARG A 10 0.16 18.09 -12.56
CA ARG A 10 -0.07 16.65 -12.26
C ARG A 10 0.95 15.71 -12.91
N ARG A 11 1.52 16.10 -14.05
CA ARG A 11 2.53 15.31 -14.78
C ARG A 11 3.90 15.27 -14.08
N SER A 12 4.14 16.13 -13.10
CA SER A 12 5.37 16.13 -12.32
C SER A 12 5.41 15.04 -11.25
N PHE A 13 4.25 14.53 -10.82
CA PHE A 13 4.17 13.41 -9.89
C PHE A 13 4.67 12.13 -10.55
N ARG A 14 5.57 11.42 -9.86
CA ARG A 14 6.21 10.19 -10.37
C ARG A 14 5.81 8.95 -9.60
N VAL A 15 5.33 9.12 -8.37
CA VAL A 15 4.97 8.02 -7.46
C VAL A 15 3.52 8.15 -7.05
N ALA A 16 2.79 7.05 -7.17
CA ALA A 16 1.45 6.88 -6.64
C ALA A 16 1.48 5.89 -5.48
N ILE A 17 0.75 6.20 -4.40
CA ILE A 17 0.44 5.25 -3.34
C ILE A 17 -1.06 5.00 -3.37
N ILE A 18 -1.48 3.74 -3.33
CA ILE A 18 -2.87 3.35 -3.26
C ILE A 18 -3.08 2.57 -1.96
N CYS A 19 -4.08 2.97 -1.18
CA CYS A 19 -4.48 2.30 0.05
C CYS A 19 -5.92 1.82 -0.05
N ALA A 20 -6.19 0.58 0.39
CA ALA A 20 -7.52 0.00 0.34
C ALA A 20 -8.42 0.51 1.48
N LEU A 21 -7.82 0.97 2.57
CA LEU A 21 -8.51 1.37 3.79
C LEU A 21 -8.03 2.74 4.28
N PRO A 22 -8.93 3.56 4.87
CA PRO A 22 -8.56 4.85 5.44
C PRO A 22 -7.45 4.76 6.49
N ARG A 23 -7.46 3.73 7.34
CA ARG A 23 -6.40 3.52 8.37
C ARG A 23 -5.02 3.25 7.79
N GLU A 24 -4.94 2.70 6.57
CA GLU A 24 -3.66 2.49 5.88
C GLU A 24 -3.15 3.84 5.36
N ALA A 25 -4.05 4.63 4.77
CA ALA A 25 -3.75 5.99 4.33
C ALA A 25 -3.35 6.91 5.49
N ASP A 26 -4.00 6.79 6.66
CA ASP A 26 -3.64 7.53 7.87
C ASP A 26 -2.20 7.28 8.31
N ALA A 27 -1.71 6.05 8.13
CA ALA A 27 -0.32 5.69 8.42
C ALA A 27 0.62 6.31 7.37
N VAL A 28 0.30 6.22 6.08
CA VAL A 28 1.08 6.85 5.00
C VAL A 28 1.15 8.37 5.16
N ASN A 29 0.04 9.01 5.56
CA ASN A 29 -0.04 10.45 5.84
C ASN A 29 0.97 10.92 6.90
N LEU A 30 1.43 10.05 7.81
CA LEU A 30 2.44 10.39 8.80
C LEU A 30 3.87 10.40 8.24
N LEU A 31 4.06 9.89 7.01
CA LEU A 31 5.34 9.86 6.33
C LEU A 31 5.51 11.00 5.31
N PHE A 32 4.48 11.81 5.09
CA PHE A 32 4.60 13.01 4.27
C PHE A 32 5.43 14.07 4.99
N ASP A 33 6.44 14.58 4.29
CA ASP A 33 7.24 15.71 4.74
C ASP A 33 6.48 17.02 4.55
N GLN A 34 5.65 17.08 3.50
CA GLN A 34 4.84 18.23 3.16
C GLN A 34 3.58 17.79 2.39
N PHE A 35 2.46 18.44 2.66
CA PHE A 35 1.23 18.31 1.87
C PHE A 35 1.14 19.46 0.88
N TRP A 36 0.64 19.17 -0.31
CA TRP A 36 0.41 20.17 -1.35
C TRP A 36 -1.05 20.61 -1.46
N ASP A 37 -1.93 19.94 -0.73
CA ASP A 37 -3.38 20.15 -0.73
C ASP A 37 -3.90 20.83 0.55
N ASP A 38 -3.03 21.24 1.47
CA ASP A 38 -3.39 21.92 2.72
C ASP A 38 -4.19 23.22 2.50
N GLU A 39 -3.90 23.94 1.41
CA GLU A 39 -4.58 25.20 1.03
C GLU A 39 -5.68 24.98 -0.03
N GLY A 40 -6.02 23.72 -0.32
CA GLY A 40 -6.99 23.30 -1.34
C GLY A 40 -6.38 22.38 -2.40
N ASP A 41 -7.24 21.74 -3.18
CA ASP A 41 -6.81 20.79 -4.22
C ASP A 41 -6.28 21.53 -5.46
N LEU A 42 -4.98 21.88 -5.43
CA LEU A 42 -4.29 22.60 -6.51
C LEU A 42 -4.21 21.78 -7.81
N TYR A 43 -4.20 20.46 -7.72
CA TYR A 43 -3.92 19.58 -8.85
C TYR A 43 -5.18 18.97 -9.46
N GLY A 44 -6.18 18.70 -8.62
CA GLY A 44 -7.43 18.11 -9.02
C GLY A 44 -7.25 16.74 -9.66
N ARG A 45 -8.11 16.50 -10.65
CA ARG A 45 -8.18 15.26 -11.43
C ARG A 45 -8.61 15.57 -12.86
N ALA A 46 -8.40 14.64 -13.77
CA ALA A 46 -8.89 14.74 -15.14
C ALA A 46 -10.41 14.58 -15.21
N ASP A 47 -11.01 15.04 -16.30
CA ASP A 47 -12.43 14.83 -16.56
C ASP A 47 -12.78 13.34 -16.56
N GLY A 48 -13.88 12.99 -15.89
CA GLY A 48 -14.34 11.61 -15.74
C GLY A 48 -13.65 10.81 -14.62
N ASP A 49 -12.57 11.32 -14.04
CA ASP A 49 -12.02 10.76 -12.80
C ASP A 49 -12.90 11.16 -11.61
N THR A 50 -13.29 10.18 -10.80
CA THR A 50 -14.13 10.36 -9.62
C THR A 50 -13.41 10.12 -8.30
N ASN A 51 -12.10 9.82 -8.35
CA ASN A 51 -11.27 9.67 -7.15
C ASN A 51 -10.97 11.01 -6.47
N THR A 52 -10.77 10.98 -5.16
CA THR A 52 -10.17 12.08 -4.40
C THR A 52 -8.74 11.71 -4.07
N TYR A 53 -7.83 12.66 -4.23
CA TYR A 53 -6.41 12.46 -4.01
C TYR A 53 -5.91 13.28 -2.84
N ILE A 54 -4.90 12.73 -2.17
CA ILE A 54 -4.04 13.47 -1.27
C ILE A 54 -2.72 13.68 -2.00
N THR A 55 -2.17 14.88 -1.98
CA THR A 55 -0.91 15.19 -2.67
C THR A 55 0.11 15.77 -1.73
N GLY A 56 1.38 15.43 -1.96
CA GLY A 56 2.45 15.92 -1.09
C GLY A 56 3.81 15.39 -1.50
N ARG A 57 4.76 15.46 -0.58
CA ARG A 57 6.13 14.96 -0.75
C ARG A 57 6.51 13.97 0.32
N ILE A 58 7.19 12.91 -0.12
CA ILE A 58 7.87 11.94 0.74
C ILE A 58 9.31 11.82 0.24
N GLY A 59 10.27 12.20 1.08
CA GLY A 59 11.68 12.33 0.71
C GLY A 59 11.86 13.26 -0.49
N GLY A 60 12.51 12.75 -1.54
CA GLY A 60 12.75 13.47 -2.79
C GLY A 60 11.65 13.33 -3.85
N HIS A 61 10.48 12.78 -3.49
CA HIS A 61 9.44 12.44 -4.46
C HIS A 61 8.12 13.17 -4.18
N ASP A 62 7.56 13.79 -5.21
CA ASP A 62 6.16 14.23 -5.18
C ASP A 62 5.24 13.02 -5.41
N VAL A 63 4.36 12.80 -4.45
CA VAL A 63 3.52 11.61 -4.30
C VAL A 63 2.06 12.00 -4.39
N VAL A 64 1.29 11.22 -5.16
CA VAL A 64 -0.17 11.23 -5.14
C VAL A 64 -0.66 9.98 -4.40
N LEU A 65 -1.46 10.17 -3.37
CA LEU A 65 -2.07 9.12 -2.56
C LEU A 65 -3.56 9.02 -2.90
N ALA A 66 -4.00 7.81 -3.25
CA ALA A 66 -5.39 7.46 -3.48
C ALA A 66 -5.88 6.50 -2.38
N VAL A 67 -7.06 6.80 -1.82
CA VAL A 67 -7.74 5.91 -0.87
C VAL A 67 -8.96 5.32 -1.55
N LEU A 68 -9.05 4.00 -1.59
CA LEU A 68 -10.17 3.33 -2.26
C LEU A 68 -11.48 3.57 -1.49
N PRO A 69 -12.61 3.81 -2.17
CA PRO A 69 -13.91 3.99 -1.52
C PRO A 69 -14.45 2.68 -0.94
N SER A 70 -13.93 1.55 -1.41
CA SER A 70 -14.29 0.21 -0.96
C SER A 70 -13.13 -0.76 -1.21
N MET A 71 -13.01 -1.79 -0.36
CA MET A 71 -12.05 -2.87 -0.59
C MET A 71 -12.47 -3.71 -1.81
N GLY A 72 -11.47 -4.31 -2.45
CA GLY A 72 -11.67 -5.28 -3.53
C GLY A 72 -10.96 -4.90 -4.83
N THR A 73 -10.71 -5.90 -5.67
CA THR A 73 -9.93 -5.78 -6.91
C THR A 73 -10.59 -4.85 -7.93
N ASN A 74 -11.92 -4.87 -8.05
CA ASN A 74 -12.66 -4.00 -8.98
C ASN A 74 -12.53 -2.51 -8.62
N SER A 75 -12.70 -2.20 -7.33
CA SER A 75 -12.54 -0.84 -6.80
C SER A 75 -11.12 -0.33 -7.01
N ALA A 76 -10.12 -1.17 -6.69
CA ALA A 76 -8.71 -0.87 -6.91
C ALA A 76 -8.38 -0.62 -8.39
N ALA A 77 -8.89 -1.48 -9.28
CA ALA A 77 -8.66 -1.36 -10.73
C ALA A 77 -9.26 -0.08 -11.30
N ALA A 78 -10.52 0.23 -10.97
CA ALA A 78 -11.20 1.43 -11.42
C ALA A 78 -10.48 2.70 -10.93
N ALA A 79 -10.18 2.78 -9.63
CA ALA A 79 -9.48 3.92 -9.06
C ALA A 79 -8.08 4.10 -9.68
N THR A 80 -7.31 3.01 -9.83
CA THR A 80 -5.96 3.09 -10.42
C THR A 80 -5.99 3.46 -11.90
N ALA A 81 -7.00 3.02 -12.65
CA ALA A 81 -7.17 3.41 -14.04
C ALA A 81 -7.42 4.92 -14.18
N SER A 82 -8.32 5.48 -13.37
CA SER A 82 -8.59 6.93 -13.36
C SER A 82 -7.38 7.72 -12.88
N LEU A 83 -6.67 7.25 -11.84
CA LEU A 83 -5.42 7.84 -11.36
C LEU A 83 -4.36 7.92 -12.46
N ARG A 84 -4.20 6.86 -13.26
CA ARG A 84 -3.26 6.84 -14.38
C ARG A 84 -3.64 7.87 -15.46
N SER A 85 -4.94 8.08 -15.69
CA SER A 85 -5.42 9.10 -16.64
C SER A 85 -5.22 10.52 -16.10
N SER A 86 -5.39 10.73 -14.79
CA SER A 86 -5.22 12.04 -14.14
C SER A 86 -3.76 12.43 -13.96
N TYR A 87 -2.90 11.50 -13.54
CA TYR A 87 -1.50 11.74 -13.25
C TYR A 87 -0.63 11.01 -14.28
N THR A 88 -0.58 11.57 -15.48
CA THR A 88 0.09 10.97 -16.65
C THR A 88 1.62 10.85 -16.50
N GLY A 89 2.18 11.50 -15.47
CA GLY A 89 3.60 11.47 -15.14
C GLY A 89 4.08 10.24 -14.37
N LEU A 90 3.16 9.41 -13.87
CA LEU A 90 3.47 8.31 -12.96
C LEU A 90 4.44 7.31 -13.58
N LYS A 91 5.41 6.88 -12.78
CA LYS A 91 6.40 5.85 -13.11
C LYS A 91 6.34 4.65 -12.18
N LEU A 92 5.87 4.87 -10.96
CA LEU A 92 5.70 3.85 -9.94
C LEU A 92 4.34 4.01 -9.26
N ALA A 93 3.61 2.92 -9.13
CA ALA A 93 2.41 2.85 -8.30
C ALA A 93 2.59 1.73 -7.28
N ILE A 94 2.40 2.04 -6.00
CA ILE A 94 2.60 1.12 -4.89
C ILE A 94 1.24 0.92 -4.22
N LEU A 95 0.76 -0.32 -4.21
CA LEU A 95 -0.37 -0.71 -3.38
C LEU A 95 0.16 -1.03 -1.97
N VAL A 96 -0.25 -0.24 -0.98
CA VAL A 96 0.17 -0.39 0.42
C VAL A 96 -1.05 -0.68 1.27
N GLY A 97 -0.96 -1.74 2.08
CA GLY A 97 -2.02 -2.08 3.01
C GLY A 97 -1.65 -3.22 3.95
N ILE A 98 -2.57 -3.53 4.85
CA ILE A 98 -2.45 -4.67 5.75
C ILE A 98 -2.97 -5.94 5.05
N CYS A 99 -2.35 -7.07 5.32
CA CYS A 99 -2.77 -8.36 4.76
C CYS A 99 -2.73 -9.47 5.81
N GLY A 100 -3.45 -10.55 5.53
CA GLY A 100 -3.24 -11.82 6.21
C GLY A 100 -2.02 -12.54 5.63
N GLY A 101 -1.32 -13.31 6.46
CA GLY A 101 -0.16 -14.10 6.04
C GLY A 101 -0.37 -15.59 6.28
N VAL A 102 0.22 -16.41 5.43
CA VAL A 102 0.47 -17.83 5.75
C VAL A 102 1.77 -17.87 6.53
N PRO A 103 1.81 -18.46 7.74
CA PRO A 103 2.92 -18.31 8.67
C PRO A 103 4.24 -18.93 8.18
N ARG A 104 4.19 -19.75 7.13
CA ARG A 104 5.38 -20.31 6.49
C ARG A 104 5.36 -20.04 4.99
N ILE A 105 6.32 -19.27 4.53
CA ILE A 105 6.54 -18.92 3.13
C ILE A 105 7.83 -19.60 2.67
N ALA A 106 7.68 -20.75 1.99
CA ALA A 106 8.80 -21.63 1.67
C ALA A 106 9.63 -22.01 2.92
N ASN A 107 10.79 -21.39 3.08
CA ASN A 107 11.71 -21.64 4.20
C ASN A 107 11.74 -20.49 5.22
N PHE A 108 10.86 -19.51 5.09
CA PHE A 108 10.77 -18.35 5.99
C PHE A 108 9.50 -18.42 6.82
N ASP A 109 9.62 -18.06 8.09
CA ASP A 109 8.46 -17.83 8.94
C ASP A 109 8.02 -16.37 8.79
N ALA A 110 6.71 -16.17 8.66
CA ALA A 110 6.09 -14.84 8.55
C ALA A 110 5.35 -14.53 9.85
N TYR A 111 5.69 -13.40 10.46
CA TYR A 111 5.18 -12.97 11.75
C TYR A 111 4.31 -11.71 11.63
N LEU A 112 3.47 -11.48 12.63
CA LEU A 112 2.70 -10.25 12.71
C LEU A 112 3.64 -9.04 12.75
N GLY A 113 3.45 -8.10 11.83
CA GLY A 113 4.27 -6.89 11.72
C GLY A 113 5.37 -6.98 10.67
N ASP A 114 5.63 -8.15 10.08
CA ASP A 114 6.52 -8.28 8.94
C ASP A 114 5.97 -7.52 7.72
N VAL A 115 6.87 -6.86 6.99
CA VAL A 115 6.55 -6.15 5.75
C VAL A 115 6.94 -7.02 4.57
N VAL A 116 5.95 -7.40 3.76
CA VAL A 116 6.15 -8.21 2.56
C VAL A 116 6.17 -7.31 1.33
N VAL A 117 7.26 -7.38 0.55
CA VAL A 117 7.34 -6.76 -0.79
C VAL A 117 7.10 -7.85 -1.82
N SER A 118 5.99 -7.74 -2.56
CA SER A 118 5.56 -8.79 -3.50
C SER A 118 6.39 -8.79 -4.79
N LYS A 119 6.77 -9.99 -5.26
CA LYS A 119 7.40 -10.19 -6.57
C LYS A 119 6.39 -10.50 -7.68
N ALA A 120 5.25 -11.06 -7.30
CA ALA A 120 4.17 -11.45 -8.19
C ALA A 120 2.83 -11.40 -7.44
N ILE A 121 1.74 -11.30 -8.21
CA ILE A 121 0.37 -11.35 -7.72
C ILE A 121 -0.31 -12.51 -8.43
N ILE A 122 -0.99 -13.36 -7.67
CA ILE A 122 -1.73 -14.52 -8.19
C ILE A 122 -3.18 -14.33 -7.82
N GLN A 123 -4.05 -14.34 -8.83
CA GLN A 123 -5.50 -14.27 -8.62
C GLN A 123 -6.07 -15.68 -8.47
N TYR A 124 -6.23 -16.14 -7.23
CA TYR A 124 -6.67 -17.51 -6.92
C TYR A 124 -8.19 -17.69 -6.95
N ASP A 125 -8.95 -16.59 -6.94
CA ASP A 125 -10.41 -16.57 -6.93
C ASP A 125 -11.02 -16.35 -8.33
N TYR A 126 -10.18 -16.21 -9.36
CA TYR A 126 -10.62 -16.13 -10.74
C TYR A 126 -10.68 -17.51 -11.36
N GLY A 127 -11.89 -18.01 -11.59
CA GLY A 127 -12.08 -19.41 -11.95
C GLY A 127 -13.53 -19.76 -12.23
N ARG A 128 -13.79 -21.06 -12.35
CA ARG A 128 -15.12 -21.64 -12.54
C ARG A 128 -15.46 -22.56 -11.38
N GLN A 129 -16.63 -22.36 -10.78
CA GLN A 129 -17.18 -23.28 -9.80
C GLN A 129 -17.85 -24.46 -10.52
N TYR A 130 -17.31 -25.66 -10.32
CA TYR A 130 -17.92 -26.93 -10.71
C TYR A 130 -18.60 -27.58 -9.50
N PRO A 131 -19.50 -28.58 -9.70
CA PRO A 131 -20.20 -29.22 -8.58
C PRO A 131 -19.28 -29.81 -7.50
N SER A 132 -18.09 -30.28 -7.87
CA SER A 132 -17.14 -30.93 -6.94
C SER A 132 -15.98 -30.05 -6.47
N HIS A 133 -15.66 -28.97 -7.18
CA HIS A 133 -14.48 -28.14 -6.89
C HIS A 133 -14.54 -26.78 -7.59
N PHE A 134 -13.73 -25.85 -7.12
CA PHE A 134 -13.42 -24.62 -7.83
C PHE A 134 -12.16 -24.81 -8.69
N ALA A 135 -12.25 -24.50 -9.98
CA ALA A 135 -11.11 -24.55 -10.90
C ALA A 135 -10.61 -23.13 -11.19
N VAL A 136 -9.42 -22.81 -10.69
CA VAL A 136 -8.76 -21.53 -10.96
C VAL A 136 -8.39 -21.46 -12.45
N LYS A 137 -8.71 -20.34 -13.08
CA LYS A 137 -8.24 -20.02 -14.43
C LYS A 137 -6.80 -19.53 -14.35
N ASN A 138 -5.88 -20.29 -14.93
CA ASN A 138 -4.45 -20.02 -14.89
C ASN A 138 -3.79 -20.14 -16.27
N THR A 139 -4.57 -19.97 -17.35
CA THR A 139 -4.00 -19.90 -18.71
C THR A 139 -3.19 -18.62 -18.88
N ILE A 140 -2.46 -18.51 -20.00
CA ILE A 140 -1.67 -17.32 -20.30
C ILE A 140 -2.57 -16.08 -20.42
N GLU A 141 -3.77 -16.22 -20.99
CA GLU A 141 -4.74 -15.14 -21.16
C GLU A 141 -5.43 -14.75 -19.86
N ASP A 142 -5.60 -15.70 -18.93
CA ASP A 142 -6.26 -15.48 -17.64
C ASP A 142 -5.28 -15.05 -16.52
N SER A 143 -3.97 -15.27 -16.71
CA SER A 143 -2.95 -14.97 -15.69
C SER A 143 -2.49 -13.53 -15.72
N LEU A 144 -2.24 -12.95 -14.54
CA LEU A 144 -1.60 -11.65 -14.44
C LEU A 144 -0.18 -11.71 -15.03
N GLY A 145 0.12 -10.74 -15.90
CA GLY A 145 1.44 -10.59 -16.49
C GLY A 145 2.52 -10.34 -15.42
N ARG A 146 3.77 -10.68 -15.76
CA ARG A 146 4.91 -10.34 -14.90
C ARG A 146 5.06 -8.82 -14.80
N ALA A 147 5.58 -8.37 -13.65
CA ALA A 147 6.01 -6.98 -13.52
C ALA A 147 7.03 -6.61 -14.61
N ASN A 148 7.00 -5.34 -15.03
CA ASN A 148 7.88 -4.83 -16.07
C ASN A 148 9.37 -4.92 -15.67
N LYS A 149 10.28 -4.64 -16.61
CA LYS A 149 11.73 -4.75 -16.37
C LYS A 149 12.20 -3.84 -15.23
N ASP A 150 11.66 -2.62 -15.14
CA ASP A 150 12.09 -1.63 -14.14
C ASP A 150 11.78 -2.11 -12.72
N ILE A 151 10.55 -2.58 -12.49
CA ILE A 151 10.14 -3.13 -11.19
C ILE A 151 10.94 -4.40 -10.86
N ARG A 152 11.11 -5.32 -11.82
CA ARG A 152 11.89 -6.54 -11.58
C ARG A 152 13.36 -6.25 -11.27
N SER A 153 13.95 -5.25 -11.92
CA SER A 153 15.33 -4.84 -11.65
C SER A 153 15.45 -4.19 -10.27
N LEU A 154 14.48 -3.36 -9.86
CA LEU A 154 14.41 -2.78 -8.52
C LEU A 154 14.30 -3.86 -7.44
N LEU A 155 13.42 -4.85 -7.63
CA LEU A 155 13.26 -5.97 -6.70
C LEU A 155 14.55 -6.80 -6.59
N ALA A 156 15.23 -7.07 -7.71
CA ALA A 156 16.50 -7.78 -7.72
C ALA A 156 17.58 -7.01 -6.92
N VAL A 157 17.60 -5.67 -7.01
CA VAL A 157 18.49 -4.83 -6.20
C VAL A 157 18.17 -4.97 -4.70
N PHE A 158 16.89 -4.91 -4.30
CA PHE A 158 16.47 -5.11 -2.91
C PHE A 158 16.80 -6.49 -2.34
N GLU A 159 17.04 -7.49 -3.21
CA GLU A 159 17.43 -8.81 -2.78
C GLU A 159 18.91 -8.94 -2.40
N THR A 160 19.76 -8.03 -2.88
CA THR A 160 21.19 -8.00 -2.54
C THR A 160 21.38 -7.64 -1.07
N GLU A 161 22.35 -8.30 -0.40
CA GLU A 161 22.60 -8.15 1.04
C GLU A 161 22.68 -6.68 1.48
N LEU A 162 23.56 -5.90 0.85
CA LEU A 162 23.78 -4.50 1.21
C LEU A 162 22.51 -3.64 1.06
N MET A 163 21.73 -3.84 0.00
CA MET A 163 20.52 -3.03 -0.23
C MET A 163 19.38 -3.47 0.69
N ARG A 164 19.27 -4.76 0.99
CA ARG A 164 18.34 -5.30 1.97
C ARG A 164 18.60 -4.71 3.35
N GLU A 165 19.85 -4.71 3.80
CA GLU A 165 20.25 -4.12 5.08
C GLU A 165 19.90 -2.63 5.15
N ARG A 166 20.20 -1.87 4.09
CA ARG A 166 19.83 -0.44 4.01
C ARG A 166 18.33 -0.23 4.06
N LEU A 167 17.57 -1.00 3.28
CA LEU A 167 16.11 -0.92 3.25
C LEU A 167 15.51 -1.21 4.63
N GLN A 168 16.02 -2.22 5.34
CA GLN A 168 15.58 -2.56 6.69
C GLN A 168 15.93 -1.47 7.71
N ALA A 169 17.13 -0.88 7.62
CA ALA A 169 17.55 0.21 8.49
C ALA A 169 16.68 1.46 8.28
N ASP A 170 16.45 1.86 7.02
CA ASP A 170 15.61 3.00 6.68
C ASP A 170 14.15 2.76 7.06
N ALA A 171 13.59 1.58 6.78
CA ALA A 171 12.25 1.21 7.20
C ALA A 171 12.08 1.29 8.73
N SER A 172 13.08 0.82 9.48
CA SER A 172 13.09 0.90 10.95
C SER A 172 13.13 2.35 11.45
N LYS A 173 13.88 3.22 10.77
CA LYS A 173 13.92 4.66 11.08
C LYS A 173 12.58 5.34 10.81
N HIS A 174 12.00 5.10 9.63
CA HIS A 174 10.71 5.67 9.26
C HIS A 174 9.56 5.17 10.14
N LEU A 175 9.59 3.91 10.55
CA LEU A 175 8.62 3.37 11.51
C LEU A 175 8.68 4.09 12.85
N LYS A 176 9.88 4.37 13.38
CA LYS A 176 10.04 5.14 14.63
C LYS A 176 9.46 6.55 14.50
N HIS A 177 9.79 7.25 13.42
CA HIS A 177 9.24 8.59 13.15
C HIS A 177 7.71 8.57 13.08
N LEU A 178 7.13 7.59 12.37
CA LEU A 178 5.69 7.42 12.26
C LEU A 178 5.05 7.17 13.64
N GLN A 179 5.64 6.30 14.45
CA GLN A 179 5.17 6.00 15.81
C GLN A 179 5.23 7.22 16.74
N GLU A 180 6.28 8.03 16.64
CA GLU A 180 6.43 9.28 17.38
C GLU A 180 5.39 10.31 16.95
N ALA A 181 5.23 10.54 15.64
CA ALA A 181 4.23 11.44 15.08
C ALA A 181 2.80 11.05 15.50
N ALA A 182 2.50 9.76 15.50
CA ALA A 182 1.22 9.24 15.98
C ALA A 182 0.98 9.53 17.46
N ARG A 183 1.98 9.30 18.32
CA ARG A 183 1.89 9.59 19.77
C ARG A 183 1.62 11.08 20.01
N GLU A 184 2.33 11.96 19.32
CA GLU A 184 2.13 13.41 19.45
C GLU A 184 0.75 13.86 18.94
N ALA A 185 0.26 13.28 17.84
CA ALA A 185 -1.09 13.54 17.35
C ALA A 185 -2.18 13.06 18.33
N SER A 186 -1.98 11.92 18.99
CA SER A 186 -2.89 11.41 20.01
C SER A 186 -2.95 12.30 21.26
N LYS A 187 -1.82 12.86 21.71
CA LYS A 187 -1.80 13.85 22.82
C LYS A 187 -2.66 15.07 22.50
N LYS A 188 -2.65 15.52 21.25
CA LYS A 188 -3.46 16.64 20.75
C LYS A 188 -4.93 16.28 20.48
N LYS A 189 -5.39 15.08 20.87
CA LYS A 189 -6.71 14.50 20.55
C LYS A 189 -7.05 14.49 19.05
N ARG A 190 -6.05 14.57 18.17
CA ARG A 190 -6.23 14.62 16.72
C ARG A 190 -6.34 13.22 16.08
N ARG A 191 -5.82 12.16 16.72
CA ARG A 191 -5.82 10.78 16.19
C ARG A 191 -5.92 9.70 17.28
N GLN A 192 -6.57 8.57 16.97
CA GLN A 192 -6.78 7.45 17.89
C GLN A 192 -5.75 6.30 17.75
N ALA A 193 -5.08 6.16 16.61
CA ALA A 193 -4.24 4.99 16.32
C ALA A 193 -2.87 5.02 17.01
N ASN A 194 -2.49 3.91 17.65
CA ASN A 194 -1.17 3.68 18.23
C ASN A 194 -0.47 2.56 17.42
N TYR A 195 0.51 2.90 16.59
CA TYR A 195 1.21 1.98 15.69
C TYR A 195 2.33 1.17 16.36
N GLN A 196 2.16 0.87 17.65
CA GLN A 196 3.13 0.05 18.38
C GLN A 196 2.99 -1.41 18.02
N TYR A 197 4.14 -2.09 17.90
CA TYR A 197 4.16 -3.53 17.76
C TYR A 197 3.66 -4.17 19.06
N PRO A 198 2.59 -5.00 19.02
CA PRO A 198 2.02 -5.61 20.22
C PRO A 198 2.91 -6.68 20.86
N GLY A 199 4.01 -7.06 20.20
CA GLY A 199 4.95 -8.07 20.69
C GLY A 199 4.61 -9.48 20.18
N THR A 200 5.61 -10.36 20.22
CA THR A 200 5.52 -11.73 19.70
C THR A 200 4.49 -12.59 20.43
N LYS A 201 4.14 -12.26 21.68
CA LYS A 201 3.10 -12.95 22.46
C LYS A 201 1.70 -12.77 21.87
N GLU A 202 1.47 -11.68 21.13
CA GLU A 202 0.22 -11.43 20.45
C GLU A 202 0.20 -11.99 19.02
N ASP A 203 1.29 -12.62 18.58
CA ASP A 203 1.33 -13.35 17.32
C ASP A 203 0.67 -14.73 17.48
N LYS A 204 -0.60 -14.80 17.09
CA LYS A 204 -1.46 -15.97 17.30
C LYS A 204 -1.65 -16.69 15.97
N LEU A 205 -1.07 -17.89 15.88
CA LEU A 205 -1.28 -18.78 14.75
C LEU A 205 -2.60 -19.53 14.90
N TYR A 206 -3.40 -19.50 13.85
CA TYR A 206 -4.65 -20.25 13.77
C TYR A 206 -4.48 -21.45 12.83
N PRO A 207 -5.04 -22.62 13.18
CA PRO A 207 -5.12 -23.75 12.26
C PRO A 207 -5.81 -23.36 10.95
N ALA A 208 -5.46 -24.00 9.82
CA ALA A 208 -6.10 -23.74 8.53
C ALA A 208 -7.62 -24.01 8.54
N THR A 209 -8.10 -24.85 9.45
CA THR A 209 -9.52 -25.17 9.67
C THR A 209 -10.22 -24.24 10.66
N TYR A 210 -9.50 -23.28 11.24
CA TYR A 210 -10.05 -22.37 12.23
C TYR A 210 -11.04 -21.41 11.56
N ALA A 211 -12.32 -21.51 11.96
CA ALA A 211 -13.34 -20.58 11.53
C ALA A 211 -13.15 -19.22 12.21
N HIS A 212 -12.55 -18.27 11.50
CA HIS A 212 -12.43 -16.89 11.98
C HIS A 212 -13.82 -16.30 12.20
N ARG A 213 -14.17 -16.04 13.45
CA ARG A 213 -15.41 -15.33 13.79
C ARG A 213 -15.28 -13.87 13.39
N HIS A 214 -15.74 -13.53 12.19
CA HIS A 214 -16.00 -12.14 11.83
C HIS A 214 -17.10 -11.63 12.77
N ARG A 215 -16.76 -10.74 13.70
CA ARG A 215 -17.77 -10.12 14.58
C ARG A 215 -18.79 -9.40 13.69
N LYS A 216 -20.00 -9.95 13.56
CA LYS A 216 -21.14 -9.30 12.90
C LYS A 216 -21.76 -8.28 13.86
N TRP A 217 -21.16 -7.10 13.99
CA TRP A 217 -21.81 -5.96 14.66
C TRP A 217 -21.50 -4.66 13.91
N CYS A 218 -22.26 -4.42 12.85
CA CYS A 218 -22.66 -3.09 12.39
C CYS A 218 -24.10 -3.22 11.90
N SER A 219 -25.04 -2.95 12.80
CA SER A 219 -26.36 -2.39 12.45
C SER A 219 -26.21 -0.89 12.23
#